data_AF-A0A939WMA3-F1
#
_entry.id   AF-A0A939WMA3-F1
#
_cell.length_a   1.000
_cell.length_b   1.000
_cell.length_c   1.000
_cell.angle_alpha   90.00
_cell.angle_beta   90.00
_cell.angle_gamma   90.00
#
_symmetry.space_group_name_H-M   'P 1'
#
loop_
_entity.id
_entity.type
_entity.pdbx_description
1 polymer ?
#
loop_
_entity_poly.entity_id
_entity_poly.type
_entity_poly.pdbx_seq_one_letter_code
_entity_poly.pdbx_strand_id
1 'polypeptide(L)'
;MKNGKIVLGLYTVFFLVLMYFMTQASDALLGIRAIDIADVKLLSVLPVKNLVGFVLAAGITFYFWKGKKGFYLDELNKAIDELKKVVTPTKEETKVTTISVFVFVGIMLVVFVVFDLIWSNLSRLIY
;
A
#
# COMPACT_ATOMS: atom_id res chain seq x y z
N MET A 1 -6.57 18.64 15.68
CA MET A 1 -5.75 17.56 15.08
C MET A 1 -4.35 18.10 14.79
N LYS A 2 -3.31 17.57 15.44
CA LYS A 2 -1.93 18.09 15.34
C LYS A 2 -1.36 18.04 13.92
N ASN A 3 -1.86 17.11 13.07
CA ASN A 3 -1.43 16.90 11.69
C ASN A 3 -2.57 17.07 10.66
N GLY A 4 -3.55 17.94 10.92
CA GLY A 4 -4.81 18.01 10.16
C GLY A 4 -4.67 18.14 8.63
N LYS A 5 -3.67 18.88 8.14
CA LYS A 5 -3.42 19.04 6.68
C LYS A 5 -2.97 17.75 6.00
N ILE A 6 -2.08 16.99 6.65
CA ILE A 6 -1.55 15.72 6.10
C ILE A 6 -2.66 14.67 6.09
N VAL A 7 -3.43 14.59 7.19
CA VAL A 7 -4.56 13.67 7.29
C VAL A 7 -5.60 13.96 6.20
N LEU A 8 -5.96 15.24 6.01
CA LEU A 8 -6.89 15.62 4.94
C LEU A 8 -6.36 15.25 3.55
N GLY A 9 -5.06 15.47 3.30
CA GLY A 9 -4.40 15.03 2.07
C GLY A 9 -4.52 13.52 1.85
N LEU A 10 -4.26 12.71 2.89
CA LEU A 10 -4.35 11.25 2.82
C LEU A 10 -5.79 10.77 2.56
N TYR A 11 -6.79 11.36 3.22
CA TYR A 11 -8.19 11.04 2.93
C TYR A 11 -8.63 11.49 1.54
N THR A 12 -8.04 12.57 1.01
CA THR A 12 -8.29 13.02 -0.38
C THR A 12 -7.72 12.02 -1.38
N VAL A 13 -6.49 11.54 -1.17
CA VAL A 13 -5.90 10.49 -2.01
C VAL A 13 -6.70 9.19 -1.90
N PHE A 14 -7.07 8.79 -0.68
CA PHE A 14 -7.91 7.63 -0.43
C PHE A 14 -9.25 7.72 -1.17
N PHE A 15 -9.89 8.89 -1.14
CA PHE A 15 -11.12 9.15 -1.88
C PHE A 15 -10.92 9.02 -3.40
N LEU A 16 -9.84 9.59 -3.96
CA LEU A 16 -9.56 9.49 -5.40
C LEU A 16 -9.31 8.04 -5.84
N VAL A 17 -8.57 7.27 -5.04
CA VAL A 17 -8.34 5.85 -5.29
C VAL A 17 -9.66 5.07 -5.19
N LEU A 18 -10.46 5.31 -4.14
CA LEU A 18 -11.78 4.70 -4.01
C LEU A 18 -12.70 5.06 -5.17
N MET A 19 -12.69 6.30 -5.64
CA MET A 19 -13.52 6.72 -6.77
C MET A 19 -13.23 5.88 -8.01
N TYR A 20 -11.95 5.66 -8.34
CA TYR A 20 -11.58 4.79 -9.46
C TYR A 20 -12.17 3.38 -9.32
N PHE A 21 -12.00 2.74 -8.16
CA PHE A 21 -12.53 1.39 -7.93
C PHE A 21 -14.06 1.35 -7.87
N MET A 22 -14.71 2.34 -7.26
CA MET A 22 -16.16 2.39 -7.12
C MET A 22 -16.85 2.71 -8.45
N THR A 23 -16.23 3.49 -9.33
CA THR A 23 -16.72 3.68 -10.70
C THR A 23 -16.66 2.37 -11.49
N GLN A 24 -15.57 1.61 -11.38
CA GLN A 24 -15.46 0.28 -12.02
C GLN A 24 -16.45 -0.73 -11.43
N ALA A 25 -16.62 -0.75 -10.11
CA ALA A 25 -17.63 -1.58 -9.46
C ALA A 25 -19.05 -1.18 -9.86
N SER A 26 -19.32 0.12 -10.01
CA SER A 26 -20.60 0.62 -10.50
C SER A 26 -20.86 0.21 -11.95
N ASP A 27 -19.83 0.20 -12.81
CA ASP A 27 -19.93 -0.25 -14.19
C ASP A 27 -20.26 -1.75 -14.24
N ALA A 28 -19.56 -2.57 -13.43
CA ALA A 28 -19.86 -3.99 -13.31
C ALA A 28 -21.28 -4.25 -12.77
N LEU A 29 -21.74 -3.50 -11.76
CA LEU A 29 -23.06 -3.69 -11.16
C LEU A 29 -24.21 -3.24 -12.07
N LEU A 30 -24.04 -2.12 -12.76
CA LEU A 30 -25.07 -1.54 -13.63
C LEU A 30 -25.06 -2.15 -15.04
N GLY A 31 -23.92 -2.69 -15.49
CA GLY A 31 -23.76 -3.37 -16.77
C GLY A 31 -24.20 -4.84 -16.80
N ILE A 32 -24.55 -5.44 -15.63
CA ILE A 32 -25.06 -6.82 -15.55
C ILE A 32 -26.48 -6.97 -16.15
N ARG A 33 -27.24 -5.87 -16.33
CA ARG A 33 -28.60 -5.93 -16.86
C ARG A 33 -28.61 -5.64 -18.37
N ALA A 34 -29.52 -6.29 -19.10
CA ALA A 34 -29.70 -6.16 -20.55
C ALA A 34 -30.09 -4.74 -21.04
N ILE A 35 -30.28 -3.79 -20.12
CA ILE A 35 -30.41 -2.37 -20.39
C ILE A 35 -29.16 -1.74 -19.77
N ASP A 36 -28.28 -1.22 -20.63
CA ASP A 36 -27.04 -0.56 -20.21
C ASP A 36 -27.36 0.80 -19.59
N ILE A 37 -27.69 0.79 -18.30
CA ILE A 37 -27.96 1.99 -17.51
C ILE A 37 -26.63 2.69 -17.15
N ALA A 38 -25.50 1.99 -17.27
CA ALA A 38 -24.18 2.50 -16.89
C ALA A 38 -23.75 3.69 -17.78
N ASP A 39 -24.09 3.61 -19.07
CA ASP A 39 -23.79 4.64 -20.08
C ASP A 39 -24.94 5.61 -20.36
N VAL A 40 -26.07 5.48 -19.67
CA VAL A 40 -27.13 6.49 -19.71
C VAL A 40 -26.55 7.79 -19.16
N LYS A 41 -26.47 8.82 -20.01
CA LYS A 41 -26.00 10.15 -19.63
C LYS A 41 -27.10 10.87 -18.88
N LEU A 42 -26.98 10.94 -17.55
CA LEU A 42 -27.84 11.82 -16.77
C LEU A 42 -27.42 13.27 -17.06
N LEU A 43 -28.37 14.15 -17.37
CA LEU A 43 -28.12 15.56 -17.70
C LEU A 43 -27.21 15.80 -18.93
N SER A 44 -27.07 14.82 -19.84
CA SER A 44 -26.29 14.93 -21.09
C SER A 44 -24.77 15.11 -20.93
N VAL A 45 -24.24 15.15 -19.71
CA VAL A 45 -22.82 15.49 -19.44
C VAL A 45 -22.08 14.38 -18.68
N LEU A 46 -22.73 13.61 -17.80
CA LEU A 46 -22.06 12.61 -16.97
C LEU A 46 -22.76 11.23 -17.04
N PRO A 47 -22.01 10.14 -17.23
CA PRO A 47 -22.57 8.80 -17.20
C PRO A 47 -22.97 8.44 -15.76
N VAL A 48 -24.09 7.73 -15.59
CA VAL A 48 -24.66 7.38 -14.27
C VAL A 48 -23.66 6.59 -13.42
N LYS A 49 -22.79 5.77 -14.03
CA LYS A 49 -21.73 5.05 -13.31
C LYS A 49 -20.76 5.94 -12.54
N ASN A 50 -20.48 7.15 -13.04
CA ASN A 50 -19.60 8.09 -12.35
C ASN A 50 -20.30 8.71 -11.13
N LEU A 51 -21.60 8.97 -11.23
CA LEU A 51 -22.39 9.52 -10.13
C LEU A 51 -22.57 8.50 -9.01
N VAL A 52 -22.93 7.26 -9.35
CA VAL A 52 -23.09 6.17 -8.38
C VAL A 52 -21.74 5.84 -7.73
N GLY A 53 -20.67 5.71 -8.53
CA GLY A 53 -19.31 5.52 -8.02
C GLY A 53 -18.86 6.65 -7.08
N PHE A 54 -19.16 7.91 -7.42
CA PHE A 54 -18.86 9.06 -6.58
C PHE A 54 -19.61 9.02 -5.24
N VAL A 55 -20.92 8.74 -5.25
CA VAL A 55 -21.74 8.68 -4.04
C VAL A 55 -21.26 7.57 -3.11
N LEU A 56 -20.94 6.40 -3.66
CA LEU A 56 -20.39 5.27 -2.88
C LEU A 56 -19.02 5.61 -2.30
N ALA A 57 -18.11 6.16 -3.10
CA ALA A 57 -16.78 6.56 -2.65
C ALA A 57 -16.85 7.66 -1.57
N ALA A 58 -17.73 8.65 -1.75
CA ALA A 58 -17.94 9.73 -0.78
C ALA A 58 -18.56 9.20 0.53
N GLY A 59 -19.55 8.30 0.43
CA GLY A 59 -20.18 7.66 1.58
C GLY A 59 -19.19 6.82 2.41
N ILE A 60 -18.38 6.00 1.74
CA ILE A 60 -17.33 5.19 2.39
C ILE A 60 -16.27 6.10 3.03
N THR A 61 -15.76 7.08 2.29
CA THR A 61 -14.74 8.02 2.81
C THR A 61 -15.26 8.79 4.03
N PHE A 62 -16.49 9.27 3.97
CA PHE A 62 -17.12 9.97 5.08
C PHE A 62 -17.36 9.05 6.28
N TYR A 63 -17.77 7.80 6.05
CA TYR A 63 -17.91 6.79 7.09
C TYR A 63 -16.57 6.51 7.79
N PHE A 64 -15.48 6.38 7.03
CA PHE A 64 -14.13 6.18 7.60
C PHE A 64 -13.59 7.41 8.33
N TRP A 65 -14.02 8.61 7.94
CA TRP A 65 -13.65 9.85 8.62
C TRP A 65 -14.46 10.07 9.91
N LYS A 66 -15.78 9.93 9.87
CA LYS A 66 -16.67 10.24 11.02
C LYS A 66 -17.12 9.04 11.85
N GLY A 67 -16.97 7.81 11.36
CA GLY A 67 -17.40 6.60 12.07
C GLY A 67 -16.63 6.42 13.38
N LYS A 68 -17.34 6.26 14.51
CA LYS A 68 -16.80 6.07 15.87
C LYS A 68 -15.52 6.88 16.18
N LYS A 69 -15.54 8.20 15.92
CA LYS A 69 -14.39 9.14 16.11
C LYS A 69 -13.22 8.96 15.12
N GLY A 70 -13.48 8.34 13.97
CA GLY A 70 -12.52 8.05 12.91
C GLY A 70 -11.74 6.78 13.23
N PHE A 71 -12.23 5.64 12.75
CA PHE A 71 -11.74 4.29 13.06
C PHE A 71 -10.23 4.10 13.00
N TYR A 72 -9.52 4.88 12.16
CA TYR A 72 -8.08 4.80 11.96
C TYR A 72 -7.37 6.12 12.18
N LEU A 73 -8.04 7.16 12.71
CA LEU A 73 -7.43 8.48 12.84
C LEU A 73 -6.28 8.48 13.85
N ASP A 74 -6.38 7.72 14.93
CA ASP A 74 -5.34 7.66 15.95
C ASP A 74 -4.12 6.86 15.45
N GLU A 75 -4.34 5.74 14.78
CA GLU A 75 -3.31 4.94 14.10
C GLU A 75 -2.63 5.75 13.00
N LEU A 76 -3.40 6.50 12.22
CA LEU A 76 -2.88 7.35 11.15
C LEU A 76 -2.01 8.48 11.72
N ASN A 77 -2.43 9.11 12.80
CA ASN A 77 -1.61 10.13 13.46
C ASN A 77 -0.30 9.55 14.01
N LYS A 78 -0.34 8.36 14.61
CA LYS A 78 0.87 7.64 15.05
C LYS A 78 1.78 7.31 13.87
N ALA A 79 1.25 6.79 12.78
CA ALA A 79 2.01 6.46 11.58
C ALA A 79 2.67 7.72 10.97
N ILE A 80 1.96 8.85 10.91
CA ILE A 80 2.53 10.13 10.45
C ILE A 80 3.66 10.57 11.38
N ASP A 81 3.48 10.47 12.70
CA ASP A 81 4.50 10.87 13.65
C ASP A 81 5.73 9.97 13.61
N GLU A 82 5.59 8.67 13.31
CA GLU A 82 6.72 7.77 13.03
C GLU A 82 7.37 8.07 11.68
N LEU A 83 6.60 8.31 10.61
CA LEU A 83 7.12 8.64 9.28
C LEU A 83 7.97 9.92 9.29
N LYS A 84 7.65 10.89 10.14
CA LYS A 84 8.47 12.10 10.31
C LYS A 84 9.85 11.83 10.91
N LYS A 85 10.03 10.71 11.61
CA LYS A 85 11.32 10.30 12.18
C LYS A 85 12.17 9.54 11.16
N VAL A 86 11.55 9.01 10.10
CA VAL A 86 12.25 8.25 9.08
C VAL A 86 13.13 9.21 8.26
N VAL A 87 14.42 8.95 8.26
CA VAL A 87 15.37 9.63 7.37
C VAL A 87 15.21 9.02 5.98
N THR A 88 14.84 9.83 5.00
CA THR A 88 14.77 9.38 3.60
C THR A 88 16.16 9.00 3.13
N PRO A 89 16.39 7.75 2.70
CA PRO A 89 17.72 7.29 2.36
C PRO A 89 18.25 8.02 1.14
N THR A 90 19.51 8.40 1.19
CA THR A 90 20.24 8.90 0.03
C THR A 90 20.72 7.73 -0.85
N LYS A 91 20.99 8.01 -2.13
CA LYS A 91 21.54 7.00 -3.06
C LYS A 91 22.87 6.44 -2.58
N GLU A 92 23.66 7.23 -1.86
CA GLU A 92 24.95 6.83 -1.32
C GLU A 92 24.81 5.89 -0.12
N GLU A 93 23.95 6.23 0.84
CA GLU A 93 23.64 5.34 1.98
C GLU A 93 23.10 4.00 1.48
N THR A 94 22.22 4.01 0.48
CA THR A 94 21.68 2.78 -0.13
C THR A 94 22.80 1.90 -0.71
N LYS A 95 23.77 2.51 -1.41
CA LYS A 95 24.93 1.77 -1.95
C LYS A 95 25.79 1.19 -0.84
N VAL A 96 26.08 1.97 0.20
CA VAL A 96 26.89 1.52 1.34
C VAL A 96 26.21 0.35 2.03
N THR A 97 24.92 0.46 2.37
CA THR A 97 24.16 -0.64 2.97
C THR A 97 24.16 -1.88 2.09
N THR A 98 23.99 -1.71 0.77
CA THR A 98 24.00 -2.82 -0.18
C THR A 98 25.36 -3.53 -0.19
N ILE A 99 26.46 -2.79 -0.28
CA ILE A 99 27.81 -3.36 -0.27
C ILE A 99 28.07 -4.09 1.06
N SER A 100 27.67 -3.52 2.19
CA SER A 100 27.80 -4.16 3.50
C SER A 100 27.08 -5.51 3.57
N VAL A 101 25.85 -5.59 3.03
CA VAL A 101 25.11 -6.85 2.95
C VAL A 101 25.82 -7.86 2.06
N PHE A 102 26.31 -7.45 0.89
CA PHE A 102 27.07 -8.33 0.00
C PHE A 102 28.33 -8.91 0.67
N VAL A 103 29.08 -8.08 1.39
CA VAL A 103 30.28 -8.53 2.11
C VAL A 103 29.89 -9.52 3.22
N PHE A 104 28.85 -9.22 3.99
CA PHE A 104 28.39 -10.11 5.06
C PHE A 104 27.92 -11.47 4.53
N VAL A 105 27.14 -11.47 3.44
CA VAL A 105 26.73 -12.71 2.76
C VAL A 105 27.94 -13.48 2.24
N GLY A 106 28.92 -12.80 1.65
CA GLY A 106 30.16 -13.42 1.19
C GLY A 106 30.93 -14.12 2.30
N ILE A 107 31.06 -13.48 3.47
CA ILE A 107 31.70 -14.09 4.65
C ILE A 107 30.93 -15.34 5.11
N MET A 108 29.61 -15.25 5.23
CA MET A 108 28.77 -16.39 5.62
C MET A 108 28.90 -17.57 4.65
N LEU A 109 29.00 -17.29 3.36
CA LEU A 109 29.20 -18.30 2.32
C LEU A 109 30.54 -19.02 2.51
N VAL A 110 31.62 -18.27 2.74
CA VAL A 110 32.95 -18.86 3.01
C VAL A 110 32.92 -19.73 4.27
N VAL A 111 32.29 -19.24 5.34
CA VAL A 111 32.14 -20.02 6.59
C VAL A 111 31.40 -21.32 6.31
N PHE A 112 30.25 -21.29 5.63
CA PHE A 112 29.50 -22.50 5.31
C PHE A 112 30.30 -23.48 4.44
N VAL A 113 31.01 -23.01 3.42
CA VAL A 113 31.88 -23.88 2.60
C VAL A 113 32.94 -24.57 3.45
N VAL A 114 33.59 -23.84 4.36
CA VAL A 114 34.61 -24.44 5.24
C VAL A 114 34.00 -25.47 6.19
N PHE A 115 32.86 -25.16 6.80
CA PHE A 115 32.14 -26.11 7.65
C PHE A 115 31.74 -27.37 6.89
N ASP A 116 31.18 -27.22 5.69
CA ASP A 116 30.78 -28.33 4.84
C ASP A 116 31.97 -29.21 4.45
N LEU A 117 33.12 -28.60 4.12
CA LEU A 117 34.34 -29.33 3.81
C LEU A 117 34.88 -30.11 5.02
N ILE A 118 34.94 -29.48 6.19
CA ILE A 118 35.39 -30.15 7.42
C ILE A 118 34.45 -31.31 7.76
N TRP A 119 33.15 -31.06 7.74
CA TRP A 119 32.14 -32.06 8.09
C TRP A 119 32.09 -33.23 7.08
N SER A 120 32.18 -32.94 5.79
CA SER A 120 32.25 -33.95 4.73
C SER A 120 33.48 -34.85 4.86
N ASN A 121 34.65 -34.29 5.22
CA ASN A 121 35.84 -35.10 5.45
C ASN A 121 35.76 -35.89 6.75
N LEU A 122 35.20 -35.31 7.81
CA LEU A 122 35.05 -36.00 9.10
C LEU A 122 34.06 -37.17 9.01
N SER A 123 32.94 -36.98 8.31
CA SER A 123 31.94 -38.03 8.09
C SER A 123 32.50 -39.20 7.27
N ARG A 124 33.33 -38.95 6.26
CA ARG A 124 34.05 -39.99 5.50
C ARG A 124 35.08 -40.78 6.31
N LEU A 125 35.52 -40.26 7.45
CA LEU A 125 36.45 -40.98 8.34
C LEU A 125 35.69 -41.93 9.28
N ILE A 126 34.43 -41.62 9.59
CA ILE A 126 33.61 -42.36 10.54
C ILE A 126 32.78 -43.45 9.84
N TYR A 127 32.29 -43.18 8.63
CA TYR A 127 31.57 -44.13 7.76
C TYR A 127 32.48 -44.70 6.67
#